data_AF-A0A1E4JGA2-F1
#
_entry.id   AF-A0A1E4JGA2-F1
#
_cell.length_a   1.000
_cell.length_b   1.000
_cell.length_c   1.000
_cell.angle_alpha   90.00
_cell.angle_beta   90.00
_cell.angle_gamma   90.00
#
_symmetry.space_group_name_H-M   'P 1'
#
loop_
_entity.id
_entity.type
_entity.pdbx_description
1 polymer ?
#
loop_
_entity_poly.entity_id
_entity_poly.type
_entity_poly.pdbx_seq_one_letter_code
_entity_poly.pdbx_strand_id
1 'polypeptide(L)'
;MLSDASTKIRRLAIAGLCASTLLCAAGPAQAATFVLNDVGGRVAGTPAERGFRAAAAFWSSVLTNDVTIRLDIDFRSLAPGVLGSTGSNSGSLLVQNAYYGLATTGNSALDAQAVANLSPLGASQFGPGIYALTPVTSAYVDPVNRIGVDTTKTWLDNDGGANNVVLDVNTANMRALGFDFDDDGNDLTNVTDGSITFSSDFAFDFDPTDGITPGSFDFIGVAIHEIGHALGFVSGIDTYDVVGRDNGPLSGPFEAGAFGTADIGEFRVFSMLDLFRYSADGVLDLSVGTDSYFSLDGGASQLFGNSLFSTGAYNGNGDQASHWLDSNYFVGTPGCPIGDTPLGIMDPTFAPCEAGAIRALDLAAFDAMGWNINFDVLANSGYRYTTAQAYAAIPEPMLWAQMILGFGLLGGALRRARARKLSVTFG
;
A
#
# COMPACT_ATOMS: atom_id res chain seq x y z
N MET A 1 -22.79 75.46 -40.05
CA MET A 1 -23.54 75.11 -38.83
C MET A 1 -22.54 74.60 -37.82
N LEU A 2 -22.03 75.53 -36.99
CA LEU A 2 -22.23 75.56 -35.53
C LEU A 2 -21.36 74.49 -34.83
N SER A 3 -20.12 74.85 -34.45
CA SER A 3 -19.72 75.30 -33.09
C SER A 3 -19.33 74.08 -32.23
N ASP A 4 -18.24 74.00 -31.47
CA ASP A 4 -17.33 75.03 -30.96
C ASP A 4 -16.04 74.38 -30.40
N ALA A 5 -14.98 75.18 -30.38
CA ALA A 5 -13.80 75.23 -29.49
C ALA A 5 -13.32 73.97 -28.73
N SER A 6 -12.10 73.49 -28.98
CA SER A 6 -10.86 73.87 -28.23
C SER A 6 -10.89 73.43 -26.76
N THR A 7 -9.90 72.70 -26.22
CA THR A 7 -8.59 73.26 -25.81
C THR A 7 -7.69 72.13 -25.26
N LYS A 8 -6.39 72.23 -25.54
CA LYS A 8 -5.29 71.40 -24.96
C LYS A 8 -5.27 71.46 -23.42
N ILE A 9 -4.81 70.40 -22.74
CA ILE A 9 -3.75 70.41 -21.69
C ILE A 9 -3.48 68.98 -21.16
N ARG A 10 -2.19 68.74 -20.90
CA ARG A 10 -1.49 67.54 -20.44
C ARG A 10 -2.18 66.76 -19.32
N ARG A 11 -2.13 65.42 -19.37
CA ARG A 11 -2.31 64.55 -18.20
C ARG A 11 -1.13 63.59 -18.04
N LEU A 12 -0.65 63.59 -16.80
CA LEU A 12 0.38 62.76 -16.19
C LEU A 12 0.23 61.27 -16.55
N ALA A 13 1.37 60.64 -16.80
CA ALA A 13 1.52 59.20 -16.73
C ALA A 13 1.32 58.73 -15.28
N ILE A 14 0.38 57.81 -15.07
CA ILE A 14 0.39 56.90 -13.93
C ILE A 14 0.23 55.50 -14.53
N ALA A 15 1.32 54.74 -14.48
CA ALA A 15 1.36 53.34 -14.86
C ALA A 15 0.48 52.54 -13.87
N GLY A 16 -0.65 52.05 -14.35
CA GLY A 16 -1.43 51.03 -13.67
C GLY A 16 -0.86 49.65 -14.00
N LEU A 17 -0.11 49.09 -13.07
CA LEU A 17 0.35 47.71 -13.12
C LEU A 17 -0.87 46.79 -12.92
N CYS A 18 -1.46 46.28 -14.01
CA CYS A 18 -2.41 45.18 -13.92
C CYS A 18 -1.65 43.91 -13.56
N ALA A 19 -1.58 43.61 -12.26
CA ALA A 19 -1.19 42.30 -11.77
C ALA A 19 -2.35 41.33 -12.07
N SER A 20 -2.28 40.66 -13.22
CA SER A 20 -3.10 39.50 -13.52
C SER A 20 -2.66 38.36 -12.60
N THR A 21 -3.25 38.26 -11.42
CA THR A 21 -3.21 37.03 -10.63
C THR A 21 -3.95 35.96 -11.42
N LEU A 22 -3.22 35.11 -12.13
CA LEU A 22 -3.67 33.77 -12.47
C LEU A 22 -3.94 33.05 -11.13
N LEU A 23 -5.19 33.09 -10.66
CA LEU A 23 -5.69 32.03 -9.81
C LEU A 23 -5.78 30.79 -10.71
N CYS A 24 -4.69 30.03 -10.77
CA CYS A 24 -4.84 28.60 -11.00
C CYS A 24 -5.68 28.11 -9.82
N ALA A 25 -6.97 27.87 -10.05
CA ALA A 25 -7.72 26.98 -9.20
C ALA A 25 -7.05 25.61 -9.33
N ALA A 26 -6.12 25.31 -8.43
CA ALA A 26 -5.73 23.93 -8.19
C ALA A 26 -7.04 23.22 -7.83
N GLY A 27 -7.48 22.29 -8.68
CA GLY A 27 -8.48 21.32 -8.24
C GLY A 27 -7.99 20.64 -6.96
N PRO A 28 -8.89 20.04 -6.15
CA PRO A 28 -8.43 19.19 -5.06
C PRO A 28 -7.42 18.19 -5.66
N ALA A 29 -6.23 18.13 -5.08
CA ALA A 29 -5.27 17.10 -5.45
C ALA A 29 -5.96 15.76 -5.17
N GLN A 30 -6.29 15.01 -6.22
CA GLN A 30 -6.76 13.63 -6.09
C GLN A 30 -5.58 12.84 -5.54
N ALA A 31 -5.66 12.51 -4.27
CA ALA A 31 -4.63 11.82 -3.54
C ALA A 31 -5.27 10.99 -2.44
N ALA A 32 -4.67 9.83 -2.17
CA ALA A 32 -5.12 8.98 -1.08
C ALA A 32 -4.97 9.74 0.25
N THR A 33 -5.99 9.69 1.09
CA THR A 33 -5.98 10.31 2.42
C THR A 33 -6.00 9.23 3.48
N PHE A 34 -5.29 9.45 4.60
CA PHE A 34 -5.24 8.50 5.70
C PHE A 34 -5.90 9.08 6.95
N VAL A 35 -6.77 8.29 7.57
CA VAL A 35 -7.31 8.51 8.90
C VAL A 35 -6.71 7.46 9.82
N LEU A 36 -5.92 7.92 10.78
CA LEU A 36 -5.26 7.07 11.76
C LEU A 36 -6.00 7.17 13.10
N ASN A 37 -6.58 6.06 13.56
CA ASN A 37 -7.33 5.98 14.81
C ASN A 37 -6.47 5.30 15.89
N ASP A 38 -6.06 6.03 16.93
CA ASP A 38 -5.38 5.42 18.08
C ASP A 38 -6.40 4.68 18.97
N VAL A 39 -6.59 3.39 18.71
CA VAL A 39 -7.57 2.55 19.42
C VAL A 39 -7.09 2.13 20.81
N GLY A 40 -5.78 2.19 21.06
CA GLY A 40 -5.15 1.81 22.33
C GLY A 40 -4.91 2.98 23.29
N GLY A 41 -4.96 4.22 22.80
CA GLY A 41 -4.55 5.42 23.52
C GLY A 41 -3.05 5.44 23.84
N ARG A 42 -2.25 4.68 23.09
CA ARG A 42 -0.81 4.46 23.34
C ARG A 42 0.09 5.09 22.29
N VAL A 43 -0.50 5.65 21.23
CA VAL A 43 0.24 6.26 20.14
C VAL A 43 0.22 7.79 20.26
N ALA A 44 -0.94 8.39 20.51
CA ALA A 44 -1.11 9.83 20.55
C ALA A 44 -0.15 10.51 21.55
N GLY A 45 0.56 11.55 21.10
CA GLY A 45 1.54 12.29 21.87
C GLY A 45 2.90 11.60 22.04
N THR A 46 3.12 10.44 21.41
CA THR A 46 4.40 9.72 21.44
C THR A 46 5.18 9.87 20.12
N PRO A 47 6.48 9.52 20.08
CA PRO A 47 7.24 9.46 18.82
C PRO A 47 6.60 8.55 17.75
N ALA A 48 5.89 7.49 18.16
CA ALA A 48 5.20 6.58 17.26
C ALA A 48 4.11 7.31 16.44
N GLU A 49 3.40 8.29 17.02
CA GLU A 49 2.42 9.09 16.28
C GLU A 49 3.06 9.78 15.07
N ARG A 50 4.24 10.37 15.27
CA ARG A 50 4.97 11.02 14.19
C ARG A 50 5.42 10.02 13.14
N GLY A 51 5.91 8.85 13.55
CA GLY A 51 6.32 7.77 12.66
C GLY A 51 5.18 7.29 11.77
N PHE A 52 4.01 6.99 12.35
CA PHE A 52 2.82 6.61 11.58
C PHE A 52 2.36 7.73 10.63
N ARG A 53 2.41 9.00 11.07
CA ARG A 53 2.09 10.14 10.20
C ARG A 53 3.07 10.28 9.04
N ALA A 54 4.37 10.03 9.25
CA ALA A 54 5.37 10.03 8.20
C ALA A 54 5.12 8.93 7.16
N ALA A 55 4.80 7.72 7.62
CA ALA A 55 4.46 6.60 6.75
C ALA A 55 3.18 6.88 5.94
N ALA A 56 2.13 7.37 6.59
CA ALA A 56 0.88 7.75 5.92
C ALA A 56 1.09 8.89 4.91
N ALA A 57 1.91 9.90 5.24
CA ALA A 57 2.20 10.99 4.32
C ALA A 57 3.02 10.52 3.11
N PHE A 58 3.94 9.56 3.28
CA PHE A 58 4.62 8.93 2.15
C PHE A 58 3.59 8.33 1.18
N TRP A 59 2.71 7.46 1.66
CA TRP A 59 1.67 6.84 0.81
C TRP A 59 0.74 7.88 0.18
N SER A 60 0.25 8.86 0.95
CA SER A 60 -0.54 9.99 0.41
C SER A 60 0.20 10.79 -0.66
N SER A 61 1.53 10.86 -0.59
CA SER A 61 2.33 11.61 -1.56
C SER A 61 2.54 10.89 -2.87
N VAL A 62 2.34 9.56 -2.91
CA VAL A 62 2.58 8.72 -4.09
C VAL A 62 1.26 8.30 -4.74
N LEU A 63 0.26 7.91 -3.95
CA LEU A 63 -1.02 7.39 -4.43
C LEU A 63 -1.97 8.52 -4.83
N THR A 64 -2.55 8.40 -6.02
CA THR A 64 -3.43 9.42 -6.63
C THR A 64 -4.91 9.08 -6.60
N ASN A 65 -5.28 7.85 -6.19
CA ASN A 65 -6.68 7.47 -6.04
C ASN A 65 -7.35 8.37 -4.98
N ASP A 66 -8.52 8.94 -5.32
CA ASP A 66 -9.30 9.79 -4.42
C ASP A 66 -10.11 8.94 -3.43
N VAL A 67 -9.38 8.33 -2.49
CA VAL A 67 -9.94 7.44 -1.47
C VAL A 67 -9.42 7.82 -0.09
N THR A 68 -10.24 7.61 0.93
CA THR A 68 -9.78 7.70 2.32
C THR A 68 -9.55 6.30 2.87
N ILE A 69 -8.34 6.03 3.32
CA ILE A 69 -7.92 4.81 4.02
C ILE A 69 -8.00 5.04 5.53
N ARG A 70 -8.64 4.13 6.26
CA ARG A 70 -8.86 4.20 7.71
C ARG A 70 -8.10 3.08 8.38
N LEU A 71 -7.14 3.42 9.23
CA LEU A 71 -6.31 2.45 9.93
C LEU A 71 -6.42 2.65 11.44
N ASP A 72 -6.70 1.57 12.14
CA ASP A 72 -6.63 1.52 13.60
C ASP A 72 -5.19 1.23 14.01
N ILE A 73 -4.54 2.14 14.76
CA ILE A 73 -3.14 2.02 15.15
C ILE A 73 -2.99 1.80 16.65
N ASP A 74 -2.00 1.00 17.03
CA ASP A 74 -1.68 0.70 18.42
C ASP A 74 -0.18 0.42 18.63
N PHE A 75 0.27 0.52 19.88
CA PHE A 75 1.65 0.23 20.30
C PHE A 75 1.65 -0.52 21.63
N ARG A 76 1.85 -1.85 21.61
CA ARG A 76 1.76 -2.75 22.77
C ARG A 76 2.57 -4.04 22.53
N SER A 77 2.81 -4.85 23.56
CA SER A 77 3.51 -6.14 23.41
C SER A 77 2.80 -7.05 22.41
N LEU A 78 3.59 -7.71 21.55
CA LEU A 78 3.16 -8.69 20.54
C LEU A 78 3.85 -10.04 20.79
N ALA A 79 3.57 -11.03 19.93
CA ALA A 79 4.27 -12.31 20.00
C ALA A 79 5.80 -12.15 19.82
N PRO A 80 6.63 -13.03 20.40
CA PRO A 80 8.07 -12.98 20.23
C PRO A 80 8.47 -12.95 18.75
N GLY A 81 9.40 -12.07 18.39
CA GLY A 81 9.90 -11.93 17.02
C GLY A 81 9.06 -11.03 16.10
N VAL A 82 7.93 -10.48 16.56
CA VAL A 82 7.05 -9.64 15.74
C VAL A 82 7.29 -8.16 16.03
N LEU A 83 7.84 -7.41 15.06
CA LEU A 83 8.09 -5.96 15.17
C LEU A 83 6.80 -5.15 15.04
N GLY A 84 6.03 -5.46 14.00
CA GLY A 84 4.74 -4.90 13.66
C GLY A 84 3.82 -6.02 13.16
N SER A 85 2.52 -5.77 13.21
CA SER A 85 1.53 -6.69 12.66
C SER A 85 0.36 -5.90 12.12
N THR A 86 0.00 -6.23 10.88
CA THR A 86 -1.16 -5.69 10.20
C THR A 86 -2.23 -6.76 10.01
N GLY A 87 -3.44 -6.46 10.47
CA GLY A 87 -4.65 -7.16 10.06
C GLY A 87 -5.44 -6.29 9.09
N SER A 88 -5.94 -6.86 8.00
CA SER A 88 -6.70 -6.13 6.99
C SER A 88 -8.14 -6.60 6.95
N ASN A 89 -9.07 -5.68 6.76
CA ASN A 89 -10.43 -6.02 6.39
C ASN A 89 -10.47 -6.26 4.88
N SER A 90 -11.18 -7.29 4.46
CA SER A 90 -11.31 -7.70 3.06
C SER A 90 -12.77 -7.96 2.67
N GLY A 91 -13.03 -7.92 1.37
CA GLY A 91 -14.33 -8.21 0.76
C GLY A 91 -14.21 -9.17 -0.41
N SER A 92 -15.34 -9.75 -0.82
CA SER A 92 -15.43 -10.58 -2.03
C SER A 92 -15.33 -9.71 -3.29
N LEU A 93 -14.42 -10.06 -4.20
CA LEU A 93 -14.41 -9.49 -5.55
C LEU A 93 -14.25 -10.60 -6.59
N LEU A 94 -15.25 -10.78 -7.45
CA LEU A 94 -15.19 -11.66 -8.59
C LEU A 94 -13.98 -11.26 -9.46
N VAL A 95 -13.22 -12.25 -9.91
CA VAL A 95 -12.00 -12.00 -10.70
C VAL A 95 -12.28 -11.16 -11.94
N GLN A 96 -13.41 -11.41 -12.62
CA GLN A 96 -13.82 -10.60 -13.77
C GLN A 96 -14.09 -9.13 -13.42
N ASN A 97 -14.59 -8.85 -12.20
CA ASN A 97 -14.81 -7.49 -11.71
C ASN A 97 -13.47 -6.84 -11.33
N ALA A 98 -12.54 -7.60 -10.74
CA ALA A 98 -11.17 -7.14 -10.52
C ALA A 98 -10.49 -6.72 -11.84
N TYR A 99 -10.61 -7.54 -12.89
CA TYR A 99 -10.06 -7.25 -14.22
C TYR A 99 -10.69 -5.98 -14.81
N TYR A 100 -12.00 -5.82 -14.65
CA TYR A 100 -12.71 -4.61 -15.06
C TYR A 100 -12.24 -3.37 -14.27
N GLY A 101 -12.07 -3.49 -12.95
CA GLY A 101 -11.54 -2.42 -12.10
C GLY A 101 -10.17 -1.95 -12.60
N LEU A 102 -9.21 -2.86 -12.73
CA LEU A 102 -7.87 -2.58 -13.26
C LEU A 102 -7.93 -1.87 -14.61
N ALA A 103 -8.75 -2.36 -15.55
CA ALA A 103 -8.88 -1.79 -16.89
C ALA A 103 -9.54 -0.40 -16.92
N THR A 104 -10.32 -0.04 -15.91
CA THR A 104 -11.09 1.21 -15.89
C THR A 104 -10.48 2.28 -15.00
N THR A 105 -9.78 1.89 -13.93
CA THR A 105 -9.15 2.83 -13.00
C THR A 105 -7.70 3.09 -13.33
N GLY A 106 -6.99 2.12 -13.93
CA GLY A 106 -5.58 2.26 -14.29
C GLY A 106 -5.34 3.41 -15.27
N ASN A 107 -4.26 4.17 -15.04
CA ASN A 107 -3.93 5.36 -15.83
C ASN A 107 -2.45 5.44 -16.26
N SER A 108 -1.65 4.43 -15.94
CA SER A 108 -0.22 4.37 -16.23
C SER A 108 0.11 3.45 -17.42
N ALA A 109 1.35 3.53 -17.91
CA ALA A 109 1.86 2.57 -18.90
C ALA A 109 2.01 1.16 -18.29
N LEU A 110 2.26 1.08 -16.99
CA LEU A 110 2.31 -0.18 -16.26
C LEU A 110 0.92 -0.81 -16.18
N ASP A 111 -0.13 -0.04 -15.86
CA ASP A 111 -1.51 -0.54 -15.87
C ASP A 111 -1.89 -1.13 -17.22
N ALA A 112 -1.57 -0.40 -18.30
CA ALA A 112 -1.83 -0.86 -19.66
C ALA A 112 -1.10 -2.17 -19.97
N GLN A 113 0.14 -2.33 -19.50
CA GLN A 113 0.90 -3.57 -19.66
C GLN A 113 0.32 -4.70 -18.80
N ALA A 114 0.01 -4.44 -17.53
CA ALA A 114 -0.57 -5.38 -16.59
C ALA A 114 -1.89 -5.96 -17.14
N VAL A 115 -2.84 -5.09 -17.47
CA VAL A 115 -4.17 -5.45 -17.98
C VAL A 115 -4.09 -6.23 -19.29
N ALA A 116 -3.17 -5.86 -20.20
CA ALA A 116 -3.01 -6.53 -21.48
C ALA A 116 -2.50 -7.98 -21.34
N ASN A 117 -1.88 -8.33 -20.22
CA ASN A 117 -1.26 -9.64 -19.99
C ASN A 117 -1.86 -10.39 -18.79
N LEU A 118 -3.02 -9.97 -18.29
CA LEU A 118 -3.76 -10.74 -17.29
C LEU A 118 -4.10 -12.14 -17.84
N SER A 119 -4.02 -13.15 -16.96
CA SER A 119 -4.30 -14.55 -17.33
C SER A 119 -5.72 -14.71 -17.89
N PRO A 120 -5.92 -15.43 -19.00
CA PRO A 120 -7.25 -15.67 -19.54
C PRO A 120 -8.17 -16.37 -18.55
N LEU A 121 -9.42 -15.89 -18.42
CA LEU A 121 -10.41 -16.52 -17.56
C LEU A 121 -11.12 -17.68 -18.26
N GLY A 122 -11.30 -18.77 -17.52
CA GLY A 122 -11.98 -19.99 -17.92
C GLY A 122 -13.44 -20.05 -17.46
N ALA A 123 -14.02 -21.25 -17.59
CA ALA A 123 -15.38 -21.53 -17.17
C ALA A 123 -15.50 -21.64 -15.64
N SER A 124 -16.61 -21.15 -15.10
CA SER A 124 -16.94 -21.24 -13.68
C SER A 124 -18.00 -22.32 -13.40
N GLN A 125 -17.97 -22.90 -12.20
CA GLN A 125 -19.06 -23.76 -11.71
C GLN A 125 -20.33 -22.98 -11.32
N PHE A 126 -20.25 -21.65 -11.16
CA PHE A 126 -21.36 -20.81 -10.67
C PHE A 126 -22.31 -20.32 -11.79
N GLY A 127 -22.07 -20.75 -13.03
CA GLY A 127 -22.99 -20.54 -14.15
C GLY A 127 -22.49 -19.54 -15.21
N PRO A 128 -23.29 -19.32 -16.26
CA PRO A 128 -22.88 -18.47 -17.38
C PRO A 128 -22.73 -17.01 -16.95
N GLY A 129 -21.68 -16.35 -17.44
CA GLY A 129 -21.38 -14.96 -17.11
C GLY A 129 -20.55 -14.77 -15.84
N ILE A 130 -20.15 -15.86 -15.19
CA ILE A 130 -19.12 -15.89 -14.16
C ILE A 130 -17.91 -16.62 -14.73
N TYR A 131 -16.73 -16.04 -14.58
CA TYR A 131 -15.47 -16.58 -15.10
C TYR A 131 -14.49 -16.87 -13.96
N ALA A 132 -13.59 -17.82 -14.21
CA ALA A 132 -12.67 -18.36 -13.21
C ALA A 132 -11.21 -18.20 -13.65
N LEU A 133 -10.29 -17.93 -12.72
CA LEU A 133 -8.87 -18.13 -12.95
C LEU A 133 -8.57 -19.61 -13.21
N THR A 134 -7.43 -19.89 -13.84
CA THR A 134 -6.91 -21.25 -13.97
C THR A 134 -5.45 -21.35 -13.52
N PRO A 135 -5.14 -21.02 -12.24
CA PRO A 135 -3.76 -20.97 -11.77
C PRO A 135 -3.19 -22.37 -11.52
N VAL A 136 -1.87 -22.46 -11.40
CA VAL A 136 -1.24 -23.59 -10.71
C VAL A 136 -1.35 -23.34 -9.20
N THR A 137 -1.80 -24.32 -8.43
CA THR A 137 -1.89 -24.25 -6.96
C THR A 137 -1.26 -25.48 -6.32
N SER A 138 -1.05 -25.44 -4.99
CA SER A 138 -0.70 -26.66 -4.24
C SER A 138 -1.84 -27.68 -4.33
N ALA A 139 -1.50 -28.95 -4.50
CA ALA A 139 -2.47 -30.01 -4.74
C ALA A 139 -3.26 -30.40 -3.49
N TYR A 140 -4.32 -31.18 -3.66
CA TYR A 140 -5.01 -31.81 -2.55
C TYR A 140 -4.23 -33.02 -2.01
N VAL A 141 -4.32 -33.23 -0.69
CA VAL A 141 -3.85 -34.45 -0.04
C VAL A 141 -4.65 -35.66 -0.51
N ASP A 142 -5.98 -35.52 -0.55
CA ASP A 142 -6.91 -36.46 -1.18
C ASP A 142 -7.64 -35.75 -2.32
N PRO A 143 -7.15 -35.87 -3.58
CA PRO A 143 -7.77 -35.22 -4.73
C PRO A 143 -9.17 -35.74 -5.08
N VAL A 144 -9.54 -36.95 -4.64
CA VAL A 144 -10.86 -37.52 -4.96
C VAL A 144 -11.93 -36.87 -4.11
N ASN A 145 -11.64 -36.67 -2.83
CA ASN A 145 -12.58 -36.07 -1.87
C ASN A 145 -12.31 -34.58 -1.63
N ARG A 146 -11.28 -34.01 -2.28
CA ARG A 146 -10.82 -32.62 -2.13
C ARG A 146 -10.55 -32.26 -0.68
N ILE A 147 -9.71 -33.06 -0.02
CA ILE A 147 -9.36 -32.86 1.40
C ILE A 147 -7.92 -32.39 1.49
N GLY A 148 -7.70 -31.34 2.27
CA GLY A 148 -6.38 -30.88 2.69
C GLY A 148 -5.54 -30.28 1.57
N VAL A 149 -4.39 -29.72 1.95
CA VAL A 149 -3.43 -29.11 1.01
C VAL A 149 -2.09 -29.85 1.12
N ASP A 150 -1.62 -30.42 0.01
CA ASP A 150 -0.30 -31.03 -0.15
C ASP A 150 0.62 -30.05 -0.88
N THR A 151 1.45 -29.34 -0.12
CA THR A 151 2.38 -28.32 -0.62
C THR A 151 3.57 -28.91 -1.36
N THR A 152 3.78 -30.23 -1.31
CA THR A 152 4.87 -30.91 -2.05
C THR A 152 4.53 -31.22 -3.51
N LYS A 153 3.27 -30.96 -3.89
CA LYS A 153 2.75 -31.20 -5.23
C LYS A 153 1.98 -30.00 -5.71
N THR A 154 2.01 -29.79 -7.01
CA THR A 154 1.18 -28.79 -7.66
C THR A 154 0.21 -29.44 -8.64
N TRP A 155 -0.85 -28.72 -8.96
CA TRP A 155 -1.79 -29.10 -10.00
C TRP A 155 -2.35 -27.85 -10.67
N LEU A 156 -2.87 -28.02 -11.89
CA LEU A 156 -3.60 -26.96 -12.57
C LEU A 156 -5.01 -26.89 -12.00
N ASP A 157 -5.26 -25.85 -11.22
CA ASP A 157 -6.55 -25.58 -10.62
C ASP A 157 -7.45 -24.90 -11.65
N ASN A 158 -8.32 -25.68 -12.28
CA ASN A 158 -9.20 -25.23 -13.36
C ASN A 158 -10.63 -25.75 -13.20
N ASP A 159 -11.03 -26.03 -11.96
CA ASP A 159 -12.32 -26.62 -11.67
C ASP A 159 -13.46 -25.58 -11.59
N GLY A 160 -13.11 -24.30 -11.62
CA GLY A 160 -14.05 -23.18 -11.58
C GLY A 160 -14.59 -22.91 -10.19
N GLY A 161 -13.88 -23.38 -9.15
CA GLY A 161 -14.13 -23.28 -7.72
C GLY A 161 -14.25 -21.86 -7.18
N ALA A 162 -14.66 -21.72 -5.92
CA ALA A 162 -14.78 -20.41 -5.27
C ALA A 162 -13.45 -19.67 -5.23
N ASN A 163 -12.36 -20.39 -4.94
CA ASN A 163 -10.99 -19.89 -4.98
C ASN A 163 -10.53 -19.46 -6.39
N ASN A 164 -11.14 -19.97 -7.47
CA ASN A 164 -10.84 -19.51 -8.82
C ASN A 164 -11.65 -18.28 -9.22
N VAL A 165 -12.86 -18.09 -8.67
CA VAL A 165 -13.81 -17.08 -9.16
C VAL A 165 -13.84 -15.81 -8.31
N VAL A 166 -13.50 -15.90 -7.03
CA VAL A 166 -13.60 -14.80 -6.06
C VAL A 166 -12.23 -14.58 -5.40
N LEU A 167 -11.75 -13.35 -5.46
CA LEU A 167 -10.61 -12.86 -4.71
C LEU A 167 -11.07 -12.36 -3.33
N ASP A 168 -10.21 -12.53 -2.33
CA ASP A 168 -10.32 -11.84 -1.04
C ASP A 168 -9.47 -10.57 -1.10
N VAL A 169 -10.12 -9.41 -1.26
CA VAL A 169 -9.43 -8.15 -1.57
C VAL A 169 -9.56 -7.19 -0.40
N ASN A 170 -8.44 -6.63 0.05
CA ASN A 170 -8.42 -5.58 1.07
C ASN A 170 -9.39 -4.45 0.69
N THR A 171 -10.20 -3.98 1.65
CA THR A 171 -11.22 -2.95 1.39
C THR A 171 -10.62 -1.64 0.86
N ALA A 172 -9.39 -1.29 1.29
CA ALA A 172 -8.66 -0.16 0.74
C ALA A 172 -8.34 -0.34 -0.76
N ASN A 173 -7.90 -1.53 -1.15
CA ASN A 173 -7.58 -1.85 -2.55
C ASN A 173 -8.86 -1.92 -3.41
N MET A 174 -9.98 -2.44 -2.89
CA MET A 174 -11.27 -2.42 -3.58
C MET A 174 -11.71 -0.99 -3.90
N ARG A 175 -11.58 -0.05 -2.96
CA ARG A 175 -11.91 1.36 -3.22
C ARG A 175 -10.95 2.00 -4.23
N ALA A 176 -9.66 1.63 -4.23
CA ALA A 176 -8.72 2.08 -5.26
C ALA A 176 -9.16 1.66 -6.66
N LEU A 177 -9.73 0.45 -6.79
CA LEU A 177 -10.34 -0.11 -8.00
C LEU A 177 -11.74 0.45 -8.32
N GLY A 178 -12.24 1.41 -7.54
CA GLY A 178 -13.51 2.09 -7.78
C GLY A 178 -14.76 1.37 -7.24
N PHE A 179 -14.60 0.42 -6.32
CA PHE A 179 -15.71 -0.31 -5.70
C PHE A 179 -16.06 0.24 -4.32
N ASP A 180 -17.30 0.72 -4.18
CA ASP A 180 -17.90 1.12 -2.90
C ASP A 180 -18.59 -0.05 -2.17
N PHE A 181 -18.83 -1.16 -2.87
CA PHE A 181 -19.45 -2.37 -2.34
C PHE A 181 -18.66 -3.58 -2.80
N ASP A 182 -18.60 -4.62 -1.96
CA ASP A 182 -18.13 -5.93 -2.40
C ASP A 182 -19.23 -6.70 -3.16
N ASP A 183 -18.87 -7.84 -3.76
CA ASP A 183 -19.82 -8.65 -4.54
C ASP A 183 -20.88 -9.36 -3.67
N ASP A 184 -20.70 -9.36 -2.35
CA ASP A 184 -21.72 -9.81 -1.38
C ASP A 184 -22.70 -8.68 -1.00
N GLY A 185 -22.46 -7.44 -1.46
CA GLY A 185 -23.29 -6.27 -1.22
C GLY A 185 -22.97 -5.51 0.07
N ASN A 186 -21.82 -5.77 0.70
CA ASN A 186 -21.36 -5.04 1.88
C ASN A 186 -20.79 -3.67 1.49
N ASP A 187 -21.21 -2.61 2.19
CA ASP A 187 -20.73 -1.23 1.99
C ASP A 187 -19.30 -1.04 2.54
N LEU A 188 -18.39 -0.54 1.70
CA LEU A 188 -16.97 -0.33 1.99
C LEU A 188 -16.60 1.14 2.23
N THR A 189 -17.54 2.08 2.12
CA THR A 189 -17.25 3.52 2.08
C THR A 189 -16.82 4.12 3.42
N ASN A 190 -17.23 3.52 4.53
CA ASN A 190 -16.96 4.00 5.90
C ASN A 190 -16.56 2.89 6.86
N VAL A 191 -15.83 1.90 6.35
CA VAL A 191 -15.23 0.83 7.16
C VAL A 191 -13.79 1.16 7.51
N THR A 192 -13.31 0.67 8.65
CA THR A 192 -11.87 0.57 8.91
C THR A 192 -11.29 -0.39 7.88
N ASP A 193 -10.14 -0.09 7.29
CA ASP A 193 -9.49 -0.95 6.28
C ASP A 193 -8.52 -1.95 6.89
N GLY A 194 -7.98 -1.62 8.05
CA GLY A 194 -7.07 -2.50 8.75
C GLY A 194 -6.69 -1.96 10.11
N SER A 195 -5.95 -2.79 10.83
CA SER A 195 -5.38 -2.46 12.12
C SER A 195 -3.88 -2.76 12.09
N ILE A 196 -3.08 -1.86 12.63
CA ILE A 196 -1.63 -1.97 12.71
C ILE A 196 -1.22 -1.86 14.17
N THR A 197 -0.60 -2.90 14.71
CA THR A 197 -0.03 -2.87 16.05
C THR A 197 1.48 -2.99 15.95
N PHE A 198 2.20 -2.09 16.61
CA PHE A 198 3.64 -2.21 16.81
C PHE A 198 3.95 -2.82 18.17
N SER A 199 5.02 -3.60 18.23
CA SER A 199 5.46 -4.24 19.46
C SER A 199 6.18 -3.27 20.39
N SER A 200 5.73 -3.14 21.64
CA SER A 200 6.45 -2.33 22.64
C SER A 200 7.72 -3.01 23.18
N ASP A 201 8.02 -4.23 22.73
CA ASP A 201 9.10 -5.06 23.29
C ASP A 201 10.43 -4.86 22.56
N PHE A 202 10.44 -4.08 21.47
CA PHE A 202 11.62 -3.78 20.66
C PHE A 202 12.06 -2.32 20.81
N ALA A 203 13.35 -2.08 20.64
CA ALA A 203 13.90 -0.74 20.54
C ALA A 203 13.67 -0.19 19.14
N PHE A 204 12.95 0.92 19.03
CA PHE A 204 12.70 1.60 17.76
C PHE A 204 13.47 2.92 17.68
N ASP A 205 14.03 3.18 16.50
CA ASP A 205 14.48 4.49 16.08
C ASP A 205 13.31 5.21 15.40
N PHE A 206 13.02 6.44 15.86
CA PHE A 206 11.90 7.25 15.40
C PHE A 206 12.36 8.46 14.56
N ASP A 207 13.66 8.61 14.29
CA ASP A 207 14.21 9.67 13.45
C ASP A 207 15.33 9.11 12.56
N PRO A 208 15.00 8.65 11.34
CA PRO A 208 15.99 8.08 10.43
C PRO A 208 16.94 9.11 9.78
N THR A 209 16.85 10.41 10.11
CA THR A 209 17.58 11.46 9.38
C THR A 209 19.07 11.53 9.70
N ASP A 210 19.52 10.97 10.82
CA ASP A 210 20.93 10.82 11.20
C ASP A 210 21.42 9.36 11.16
N GLY A 211 20.64 8.49 10.51
CA GLY A 211 20.86 7.04 10.46
C GLY A 211 20.04 6.31 11.52
N ILE A 212 20.04 4.98 11.47
CA ILE A 212 19.32 4.18 12.48
C ILE A 212 20.27 3.84 13.62
N THR A 213 19.85 4.17 14.84
CA THR A 213 20.60 3.89 16.06
C THR A 213 20.98 2.41 16.14
N PRO A 214 22.26 2.07 16.41
CA PRO A 214 22.66 0.68 16.55
C PRO A 214 21.86 -0.09 17.61
N GLY A 215 21.30 -1.23 17.21
CA GLY A 215 20.45 -2.07 18.07
C GLY A 215 18.96 -1.67 18.09
N SER A 216 18.57 -0.63 17.34
CA SER A 216 17.18 -0.22 17.15
C SER A 216 16.70 -0.54 15.72
N PHE A 217 15.39 -0.69 15.55
CA PHE A 217 14.72 -0.89 14.25
C PHE A 217 14.15 0.44 13.73
N ASP A 218 14.15 0.64 12.41
CA ASP A 218 13.56 1.81 11.76
C ASP A 218 12.03 1.78 11.86
N PHE A 219 11.46 2.59 12.77
CA PHE A 219 10.01 2.63 12.96
C PHE A 219 9.27 3.10 11.71
N ILE A 220 9.83 4.08 10.97
CA ILE A 220 9.18 4.64 9.78
C ILE A 220 9.17 3.59 8.68
N GLY A 221 10.28 2.85 8.51
CA GLY A 221 10.39 1.77 7.54
C GLY A 221 9.35 0.68 7.78
N VAL A 222 9.30 0.15 9.01
CA VAL A 222 8.29 -0.85 9.39
C VAL A 222 6.89 -0.26 9.24
N ALA A 223 6.64 1.02 9.56
CA ALA A 223 5.29 1.59 9.45
C ALA A 223 4.84 1.74 7.98
N ILE A 224 5.77 2.04 7.07
CA ILE A 224 5.47 2.07 5.62
C ILE A 224 5.14 0.66 5.13
N HIS A 225 5.91 -0.34 5.56
CA HIS A 225 5.69 -1.76 5.27
C HIS A 225 4.32 -2.25 5.75
N GLU A 226 3.99 -2.02 7.03
CA GLU A 226 2.70 -2.42 7.61
C GLU A 226 1.50 -1.77 6.90
N ILE A 227 1.60 -0.49 6.55
CA ILE A 227 0.57 0.16 5.72
C ILE A 227 0.49 -0.49 4.34
N GLY A 228 1.61 -0.93 3.77
CA GLY A 228 1.64 -1.67 2.49
C GLY A 228 0.77 -2.93 2.51
N HIS A 229 0.79 -3.71 3.60
CA HIS A 229 -0.12 -4.84 3.77
C HIS A 229 -1.58 -4.41 3.82
N ALA A 230 -1.90 -3.34 4.56
CA ALA A 230 -3.27 -2.82 4.62
C ALA A 230 -3.78 -2.35 3.24
N LEU A 231 -2.86 -1.84 2.40
CA LEU A 231 -3.14 -1.41 1.03
C LEU A 231 -3.28 -2.56 0.03
N GLY A 232 -3.00 -3.82 0.40
CA GLY A 232 -3.25 -5.00 -0.44
C GLY A 232 -2.02 -5.81 -0.82
N PHE A 233 -0.84 -5.49 -0.26
CA PHE A 233 0.35 -6.33 -0.44
C PHE A 233 0.23 -7.60 0.43
N VAL A 234 -0.68 -8.48 0.04
CA VAL A 234 -1.00 -9.74 0.72
C VAL A 234 -1.15 -10.84 -0.32
N SER A 235 -1.06 -12.11 0.07
CA SER A 235 -1.20 -13.25 -0.83
C SER A 235 -2.01 -14.38 -0.20
N GLY A 236 -2.88 -15.00 -1.01
CA GLY A 236 -3.62 -16.19 -0.61
C GLY A 236 -2.75 -17.42 -0.37
N ILE A 237 -1.50 -17.39 -0.84
CA ILE A 237 -0.52 -18.46 -0.62
C ILE A 237 -0.24 -18.62 0.88
N ASP A 238 -0.31 -17.56 1.68
CA ASP A 238 -0.17 -17.67 3.13
C ASP A 238 -1.29 -18.53 3.76
N THR A 239 -2.50 -18.49 3.19
CA THR A 239 -3.59 -19.36 3.62
C THR A 239 -3.29 -20.82 3.25
N TYR A 240 -2.88 -21.07 2.01
CA TYR A 240 -2.47 -22.41 1.55
C TYR A 240 -1.33 -22.97 2.40
N ASP A 241 -0.36 -22.15 2.79
CA ASP A 241 0.79 -22.55 3.60
C ASP A 241 0.40 -22.89 5.05
N VAL A 242 -0.45 -22.07 5.66
CA VAL A 242 -0.93 -22.28 7.03
C VAL A 242 -1.76 -23.56 7.17
N VAL A 243 -2.57 -23.91 6.17
CA VAL A 243 -3.34 -25.17 6.13
C VAL A 243 -2.59 -26.31 5.43
N GLY A 244 -1.39 -26.05 4.91
CA GLY A 244 -0.56 -26.99 4.18
C GLY A 244 -0.04 -28.11 5.07
N ARG A 245 -0.15 -29.36 4.60
CA ARG A 245 0.30 -30.56 5.30
C ARG A 245 1.81 -30.49 5.60
N ASP A 246 2.22 -31.27 6.61
CA ASP A 246 3.57 -31.38 7.18
C ASP A 246 3.95 -30.28 8.18
N ASN A 247 4.02 -29.01 7.77
CA ASN A 247 4.46 -27.94 8.67
C ASN A 247 3.42 -26.86 8.97
N GLY A 248 2.33 -26.78 8.19
CA GLY A 248 1.28 -25.78 8.39
C GLY A 248 0.55 -25.98 9.72
N PRO A 249 0.47 -24.97 10.59
CA PRO A 249 -0.06 -25.12 11.95
C PRO A 249 -1.56 -25.43 11.99
N LEU A 250 -2.30 -25.16 10.91
CA LEU A 250 -3.74 -25.43 10.80
C LEU A 250 -4.07 -26.63 9.90
N SER A 251 -3.08 -27.36 9.39
CA SER A 251 -3.29 -28.51 8.50
C SER A 251 -4.21 -29.59 9.09
N GLY A 252 -3.90 -30.08 10.28
CA GLY A 252 -4.73 -31.09 10.97
C GLY A 252 -6.17 -30.63 11.22
N PRO A 253 -6.40 -29.45 11.83
CA PRO A 253 -7.74 -28.88 11.97
C PRO A 253 -8.48 -28.72 10.64
N PHE A 254 -7.80 -28.26 9.58
CA PHE A 254 -8.38 -28.06 8.26
C PHE A 254 -8.81 -29.39 7.62
N GLU A 255 -7.93 -30.38 7.58
CA GLU A 255 -8.25 -31.74 7.09
C GLU A 255 -9.40 -32.40 7.87
N ALA A 256 -9.55 -32.05 9.16
CA ALA A 256 -10.65 -32.51 9.99
C ALA A 256 -11.98 -31.75 9.78
N GLY A 257 -12.02 -30.76 8.89
CA GLY A 257 -13.20 -29.96 8.60
C GLY A 257 -13.55 -28.93 9.67
N ALA A 258 -12.59 -28.51 10.50
CA ALA A 258 -12.83 -27.58 11.61
C ALA A 258 -13.39 -26.21 11.17
N PHE A 259 -13.22 -25.86 9.89
CA PHE A 259 -13.67 -24.60 9.29
C PHE A 259 -14.96 -24.77 8.46
N GLY A 260 -15.71 -25.85 8.70
CA GLY A 260 -16.96 -26.17 7.99
C GLY A 260 -16.76 -26.98 6.71
N THR A 261 -15.53 -27.02 6.19
CA THR A 261 -15.11 -27.83 5.05
C THR A 261 -13.62 -28.14 5.17
N ALA A 262 -13.15 -29.12 4.38
CA ALA A 262 -11.73 -29.46 4.22
C ALA A 262 -11.25 -29.23 2.78
N ASP A 263 -12.11 -28.65 1.93
CA ASP A 263 -11.84 -28.30 0.55
C ASP A 263 -11.41 -26.83 0.48
N ILE A 264 -10.15 -26.57 0.13
CA ILE A 264 -9.63 -25.20 0.03
C ILE A 264 -10.26 -24.45 -1.15
N GLY A 265 -10.74 -25.17 -2.16
CA GLY A 265 -11.43 -24.63 -3.33
C GLY A 265 -12.80 -24.02 -3.02
N GLU A 266 -13.34 -24.25 -1.82
CA GLU A 266 -14.59 -23.64 -1.36
C GLU A 266 -14.39 -22.25 -0.72
N PHE A 267 -13.14 -21.83 -0.48
CA PHE A 267 -12.83 -20.51 0.08
C PHE A 267 -12.40 -19.52 -0.99
N ARG A 268 -12.71 -18.23 -0.80
CA ARG A 268 -11.96 -17.16 -1.47
C ARG A 268 -10.66 -16.95 -0.70
N VAL A 269 -9.51 -16.99 -1.37
CA VAL A 269 -8.20 -16.95 -0.69
C VAL A 269 -7.20 -16.03 -1.38
N PHE A 270 -7.21 -15.97 -2.71
CA PHE A 270 -6.23 -15.17 -3.46
C PHE A 270 -6.57 -13.69 -3.47
N SER A 271 -5.53 -12.85 -3.57
CA SER A 271 -5.62 -11.40 -3.53
C SER A 271 -5.39 -10.76 -4.90
N MET A 272 -5.37 -9.42 -4.96
CA MET A 272 -5.02 -8.69 -6.18
C MET A 272 -3.55 -8.88 -6.58
N LEU A 273 -2.63 -8.97 -5.62
CA LEU A 273 -1.20 -9.17 -5.88
C LEU A 273 -0.93 -10.52 -6.56
N ASP A 274 -1.72 -11.54 -6.21
CA ASP A 274 -1.59 -12.88 -6.75
C ASP A 274 -1.80 -12.94 -8.28
N LEU A 275 -2.58 -12.01 -8.85
CA LEU A 275 -2.81 -11.93 -10.31
C LEU A 275 -1.52 -11.71 -11.13
N PHE A 276 -0.44 -11.32 -10.47
CA PHE A 276 0.84 -10.95 -11.08
C PHE A 276 2.00 -11.87 -10.67
N ARG A 277 1.70 -13.02 -10.06
CA ARG A 277 2.70 -13.98 -9.58
C ARG A 277 2.87 -15.14 -10.56
N TYR A 278 4.01 -15.19 -11.24
CA TYR A 278 4.30 -16.18 -12.27
C TYR A 278 5.56 -16.98 -11.94
N SER A 279 5.58 -18.27 -12.31
CA SER A 279 6.78 -19.12 -12.21
C SER A 279 7.42 -19.40 -13.58
N ALA A 280 6.68 -19.17 -14.67
CA ALA A 280 7.14 -19.26 -16.05
C ALA A 280 6.20 -18.49 -17.00
N ASP A 281 6.60 -18.37 -18.27
CA ASP A 281 5.77 -17.81 -19.35
C ASP A 281 4.40 -18.51 -19.45
N GLY A 282 3.34 -17.75 -19.23
CA GLY A 282 1.95 -18.22 -19.21
C GLY A 282 1.54 -19.02 -17.97
N VAL A 283 2.38 -19.11 -16.93
CA VAL A 283 2.12 -19.91 -15.73
C VAL A 283 1.91 -19.01 -14.52
N LEU A 284 0.65 -18.61 -14.30
CA LEU A 284 0.19 -18.00 -13.05
C LEU A 284 0.28 -19.06 -11.94
N ASP A 285 1.19 -18.85 -10.98
CA ASP A 285 1.58 -19.88 -10.02
C ASP A 285 1.39 -19.40 -8.59
N LEU A 286 0.33 -19.95 -7.97
CA LEU A 286 -0.14 -19.64 -6.63
C LEU A 286 0.07 -20.85 -5.69
N SER A 287 1.09 -21.67 -5.98
CA SER A 287 1.49 -22.77 -5.12
C SER A 287 2.50 -22.33 -4.06
N VAL A 288 2.44 -22.98 -2.89
CA VAL A 288 3.42 -22.82 -1.82
C VAL A 288 4.74 -23.48 -2.23
N GLY A 289 5.87 -22.84 -1.91
CA GLY A 289 7.21 -23.39 -2.10
C GLY A 289 7.77 -23.30 -3.52
N THR A 290 7.01 -22.83 -4.50
CA THR A 290 7.51 -22.61 -5.87
C THR A 290 8.15 -21.23 -6.01
N ASP A 291 9.35 -21.16 -6.59
CA ASP A 291 10.00 -19.91 -6.93
C ASP A 291 9.17 -19.15 -7.98
N SER A 292 8.44 -18.14 -7.51
CA SER A 292 7.60 -17.28 -8.32
C SER A 292 8.04 -15.82 -8.23
N TYR A 293 7.75 -15.05 -9.27
CA TYR A 293 8.18 -13.67 -9.42
C TYR A 293 7.03 -12.77 -9.88
N PHE A 294 7.17 -11.49 -9.60
CA PHE A 294 6.27 -10.46 -10.11
C PHE A 294 6.52 -10.21 -11.59
N SER A 295 5.48 -10.36 -12.40
CA SER A 295 5.52 -10.17 -13.85
C SER A 295 4.29 -9.39 -14.33
N LEU A 296 4.55 -8.49 -15.29
CA LEU A 296 3.54 -7.69 -16.00
C LEU A 296 3.28 -8.19 -17.42
N ASP A 297 4.02 -9.21 -17.87
CA ASP A 297 4.03 -9.72 -19.24
C ASP A 297 3.60 -11.19 -19.31
N GLY A 298 2.69 -11.59 -18.40
CA GLY A 298 2.13 -12.93 -18.36
C GLY A 298 3.14 -14.01 -17.98
N GLY A 299 4.22 -13.63 -17.29
CA GLY A 299 5.29 -14.53 -16.87
C GLY A 299 6.48 -14.59 -17.82
N ALA A 300 6.47 -13.89 -18.96
CA ALA A 300 7.59 -13.93 -19.91
C ALA A 300 8.91 -13.39 -19.32
N SER A 301 8.83 -12.43 -18.39
CA SER A 301 9.99 -11.93 -17.66
C SER A 301 9.67 -11.49 -16.23
N GLN A 302 10.71 -11.47 -15.39
CA GLN A 302 10.67 -10.84 -14.07
C GLN A 302 10.76 -9.34 -14.22
N LEU A 303 9.89 -8.58 -13.54
CA LEU A 303 9.99 -7.13 -13.55
C LEU A 303 11.34 -6.65 -12.97
N PHE A 304 12.01 -5.76 -13.69
CA PHE A 304 13.33 -5.19 -13.32
C PHE A 304 14.46 -6.21 -13.09
N GLY A 305 14.27 -7.47 -13.50
CA GLY A 305 15.30 -8.51 -13.48
C GLY A 305 15.53 -9.22 -12.15
N ASN A 306 14.92 -8.75 -11.05
CA ASN A 306 14.82 -9.48 -9.80
C ASN A 306 13.58 -9.00 -9.02
N SER A 307 12.54 -9.83 -9.03
CA SER A 307 11.25 -9.54 -8.41
C SER A 307 10.63 -10.80 -7.78
N LEU A 308 11.49 -11.64 -7.22
CA LEU A 308 11.08 -12.87 -6.55
C LEU A 308 10.24 -12.55 -5.32
N PHE A 309 9.24 -13.38 -5.10
CA PHE A 309 8.43 -13.37 -3.89
C PHE A 309 8.93 -14.42 -2.90
N SER A 310 8.60 -14.21 -1.62
CA SER A 310 8.64 -15.28 -0.63
C SER A 310 7.60 -16.36 -0.96
N THR A 311 7.84 -17.59 -0.51
CA THR A 311 7.15 -18.80 -0.97
C THR A 311 6.41 -19.55 0.13
N GLY A 312 6.46 -19.08 1.39
CA GLY A 312 5.69 -19.62 2.51
C GLY A 312 6.52 -19.76 3.80
N ALA A 313 5.92 -19.40 4.93
CA ALA A 313 6.56 -19.38 6.24
C ALA A 313 6.78 -20.80 6.82
N TYR A 314 5.91 -21.74 6.49
CA TYR A 314 5.91 -23.09 7.07
C TYR A 314 6.43 -24.15 6.10
N ASN A 315 5.96 -24.12 4.85
CA ASN A 315 6.27 -25.11 3.83
C ASN A 315 7.01 -24.52 2.62
N GLY A 316 7.47 -23.26 2.72
CA GLY A 316 8.25 -22.56 1.69
C GLY A 316 9.66 -22.20 2.14
N ASN A 317 10.07 -20.97 1.84
CA ASN A 317 11.40 -20.42 2.15
C ASN A 317 11.58 -19.98 3.61
N GLY A 318 10.52 -20.01 4.44
CA GLY A 318 10.56 -19.58 5.84
C GLY A 318 9.94 -18.21 6.09
N ASP A 319 9.52 -17.50 5.02
CA ASP A 319 8.89 -16.19 5.09
C ASP A 319 7.52 -16.18 4.41
N GLN A 320 6.62 -15.33 4.91
CA GLN A 320 5.24 -15.22 4.40
C GLN A 320 5.24 -14.81 2.93
N ALA A 321 4.42 -15.46 2.12
CA ALA A 321 4.28 -15.21 0.70
C ALA A 321 3.77 -13.80 0.37
N SER A 322 3.13 -13.13 1.33
CA SER A 322 2.80 -11.69 1.31
C SER A 322 4.03 -10.75 1.32
N HIS A 323 5.20 -11.20 0.86
CA HIS A 323 6.44 -10.43 0.84
C HIS A 323 7.26 -10.66 -0.43
N TRP A 324 8.14 -9.72 -0.72
CA TRP A 324 9.29 -10.00 -1.57
C TRP A 324 10.15 -11.13 -0.97
N LEU A 325 11.02 -11.73 -1.78
CA LEU A 325 12.02 -12.65 -1.27
C LEU A 325 13.00 -11.90 -0.36
N ASP A 326 13.24 -12.45 0.83
CA ASP A 326 14.19 -11.89 1.80
C ASP A 326 15.59 -11.78 1.19
N SER A 327 16.26 -10.66 1.48
CA SER A 327 17.64 -10.46 1.07
C SER A 327 18.59 -11.16 2.04
N ASN A 328 19.40 -12.09 1.53
CA ASN A 328 20.44 -12.76 2.33
C ASN A 328 21.57 -11.78 2.70
N TYR A 329 21.41 -11.01 3.78
CA TYR A 329 22.50 -10.21 4.35
C TYR A 329 22.98 -10.74 5.71
N PHE A 330 24.27 -10.60 5.98
CA PHE A 330 24.86 -11.03 7.25
C PHE A 330 24.72 -9.92 8.30
N VAL A 331 24.19 -10.24 9.47
CA VAL A 331 24.13 -9.28 10.58
C VAL A 331 25.46 -9.26 11.32
N GLY A 332 26.22 -8.17 11.17
CA GLY A 332 27.48 -7.95 11.91
C GLY A 332 27.22 -7.33 13.28
N THR A 333 28.17 -7.43 14.23
CA THR A 333 28.07 -6.71 15.52
C THR A 333 28.18 -5.20 15.28
N PRO A 334 27.24 -4.34 15.73
CA PRO A 334 26.29 -4.49 16.85
C PRO A 334 24.84 -4.89 16.49
N GLY A 335 24.63 -5.57 15.37
CA GLY A 335 23.31 -5.97 14.87
C GLY A 335 22.97 -5.37 13.50
N CYS A 336 23.95 -4.78 12.81
CA CYS A 336 23.72 -4.04 11.57
C CYS A 336 23.95 -4.93 10.34
N PRO A 337 23.14 -4.81 9.28
CA PRO A 337 23.28 -5.59 8.06
C PRO A 337 24.60 -5.31 7.32
N ILE A 338 25.24 -6.36 6.83
CA ILE A 338 26.40 -6.37 5.94
C ILE A 338 26.04 -7.26 4.75
N GLY A 339 25.74 -6.68 3.60
CA GLY A 339 25.39 -7.46 2.42
C GLY A 339 24.45 -6.75 1.46
N ASP A 340 23.68 -7.55 0.74
CA ASP A 340 22.72 -7.09 -0.24
C ASP A 340 21.63 -6.25 0.42
N THR A 341 21.03 -5.37 -0.38
CA THR A 341 19.91 -4.54 0.08
C THR A 341 18.61 -5.25 -0.28
N PRO A 342 17.57 -5.15 0.56
CA PRO A 342 16.24 -5.66 0.25
C PRO A 342 15.76 -5.28 -1.15
N LEU A 343 14.93 -6.16 -1.73
CA LEU A 343 14.28 -5.92 -3.03
C LEU A 343 13.35 -4.71 -2.98
N GLY A 344 12.78 -4.43 -1.81
CA GLY A 344 11.85 -3.35 -1.55
C GLY A 344 11.56 -3.21 -0.06
N ILE A 345 10.67 -2.27 0.29
CA ILE A 345 10.22 -2.10 1.67
C ILE A 345 9.31 -3.24 2.13
N MET A 346 8.70 -3.97 1.20
CA MET A 346 7.86 -5.16 1.48
C MET A 346 8.69 -6.45 1.65
N ASP A 347 9.93 -6.33 2.10
CA ASP A 347 10.78 -7.44 2.53
C ASP A 347 10.30 -7.99 3.88
N PRO A 348 10.30 -9.32 4.11
CA PRO A 348 9.72 -9.92 5.32
C PRO A 348 10.53 -9.65 6.59
N THR A 349 11.78 -9.19 6.46
CA THR A 349 12.64 -8.91 7.60
C THR A 349 13.09 -7.45 7.65
N PHE A 350 13.35 -6.98 8.87
CA PHE A 350 13.97 -5.69 9.12
C PHE A 350 15.05 -5.91 10.17
N ALA A 351 16.30 -5.60 9.85
CA ALA A 351 17.38 -5.74 10.82
C ALA A 351 17.54 -4.49 11.71
N PRO A 352 18.12 -4.64 12.92
CA PRO A 352 18.61 -3.50 13.66
C PRO A 352 19.60 -2.67 12.83
N CYS A 353 19.64 -1.35 13.05
CA CYS A 353 20.42 -0.39 12.27
C CYS A 353 20.04 -0.25 10.78
N GLU A 354 19.09 -1.02 10.27
CA GLU A 354 18.73 -0.98 8.85
C GLU A 354 17.84 0.22 8.55
N ALA A 355 18.26 1.07 7.61
CA ALA A 355 17.43 2.15 7.09
C ALA A 355 16.58 1.63 5.93
N GLY A 356 15.27 1.61 6.11
CA GLY A 356 14.32 1.18 5.10
C GLY A 356 14.37 2.04 3.84
N ALA A 357 14.04 1.45 2.70
CA ALA A 357 13.88 2.18 1.46
C ALA A 357 12.78 1.59 0.59
N ILE A 358 11.89 2.45 0.12
CA ILE A 358 10.90 2.13 -0.90
C ILE A 358 11.57 2.18 -2.26
N ARG A 359 11.33 1.15 -3.08
CA ARG A 359 11.96 0.96 -4.38
C ARG A 359 10.92 0.98 -5.50
N ALA A 360 11.41 1.10 -6.73
CA ALA A 360 10.56 1.04 -7.93
C ALA A 360 9.70 -0.23 -7.97
N LEU A 361 10.25 -1.36 -7.50
CA LEU A 361 9.56 -2.64 -7.47
C LEU A 361 8.33 -2.62 -6.54
N ASP A 362 8.44 -2.03 -5.35
CA ASP A 362 7.29 -1.87 -4.45
C ASP A 362 6.17 -1.12 -5.16
N LEU A 363 6.49 0.06 -5.67
CA LEU A 363 5.49 0.96 -6.26
C LEU A 363 4.89 0.40 -7.55
N ALA A 364 5.66 -0.39 -8.31
CA ALA A 364 5.14 -1.12 -9.46
C ALA A 364 4.12 -2.21 -9.08
N ALA A 365 4.32 -2.88 -7.94
CA ALA A 365 3.35 -3.86 -7.44
C ALA A 365 2.05 -3.19 -6.99
N PHE A 366 2.14 -2.07 -6.26
CA PHE A 366 0.97 -1.26 -5.89
C PHE A 366 0.21 -0.76 -7.12
N ASP A 367 0.90 -0.26 -8.14
CA ASP A 367 0.30 0.16 -9.41
C ASP A 367 -0.45 -0.98 -10.08
N ALA A 368 0.23 -2.13 -10.30
CA ALA A 368 -0.38 -3.29 -10.95
C ALA A 368 -1.63 -3.81 -10.24
N MET A 369 -1.65 -3.79 -8.90
CA MET A 369 -2.78 -4.31 -8.12
C MET A 369 -3.92 -3.30 -7.94
N GLY A 370 -3.82 -2.09 -8.52
CA GLY A 370 -4.93 -1.14 -8.67
C GLY A 370 -4.72 0.25 -8.08
N TRP A 371 -3.54 0.55 -7.53
CA TRP A 371 -3.24 1.88 -7.00
C TRP A 371 -2.53 2.77 -8.02
N ASN A 372 -3.22 3.78 -8.53
CA ASN A 372 -2.58 4.76 -9.42
C ASN A 372 -1.54 5.59 -8.68
N ILE A 373 -0.32 5.64 -9.21
CA ILE A 373 0.80 6.40 -8.64
C ILE A 373 1.14 7.65 -9.45
N ASN A 374 1.71 8.66 -8.79
CA ASN A 374 2.02 9.96 -9.41
C ASN A 374 3.35 10.02 -10.20
N PHE A 375 3.95 8.88 -10.53
CA PHE A 375 5.20 8.81 -11.28
C PHE A 375 5.29 7.54 -12.12
N ASP A 376 6.01 7.60 -13.24
CA ASP A 376 6.23 6.46 -14.12
C ASP A 376 7.35 5.55 -13.57
N VAL A 377 6.98 4.44 -12.94
CA VAL A 377 7.91 3.44 -12.40
C VAL A 377 8.72 2.73 -13.48
N LEU A 378 8.15 2.47 -14.66
CA LEU A 378 8.83 1.74 -15.73
C LEU A 378 9.98 2.55 -16.32
N ALA A 379 9.82 3.88 -16.40
CA ALA A 379 10.89 4.78 -16.77
C ALA A 379 11.93 5.03 -15.66
N ASN A 380 11.65 4.63 -14.42
CA ASN A 380 12.46 4.93 -13.24
C ASN A 380 12.74 3.68 -12.39
N SER A 381 13.19 2.59 -13.02
CA SER A 381 13.49 1.32 -12.34
C SER A 381 14.56 1.42 -11.23
N GLY A 382 15.38 2.47 -11.24
CA GLY A 382 16.33 2.79 -10.16
C GLY A 382 15.77 3.66 -9.03
N TYR A 383 14.46 3.91 -8.99
CA TYR A 383 13.84 4.71 -7.94
C TYR A 383 14.14 4.13 -6.56
N ARG A 384 14.54 5.02 -5.64
CA ARG A 384 14.78 4.71 -4.25
C ARG A 384 14.41 5.91 -3.39
N TYR A 385 13.52 5.70 -2.44
CA TYR A 385 13.07 6.69 -1.47
C TYR A 385 13.34 6.18 -0.06
N THR A 386 14.10 6.92 0.74
CA THR A 386 14.49 6.48 2.09
C THR A 386 13.48 6.90 3.15
N THR A 387 13.46 6.19 4.26
CA THR A 387 12.69 6.58 5.45
C THR A 387 13.11 7.93 6.02
N ALA A 388 14.39 8.32 5.89
CA ALA A 388 14.88 9.67 6.17
C ALA A 388 14.18 10.75 5.32
N GLN A 389 13.94 10.49 4.03
CA GLN A 389 13.19 11.39 3.16
C GLN A 389 11.72 11.45 3.56
N ALA A 390 11.11 10.31 3.88
CA ALA A 390 9.73 10.23 4.35
C ALA A 390 9.52 11.06 5.62
N TYR A 391 10.45 10.93 6.59
CA TYR A 391 10.39 11.64 7.86
C TYR A 391 10.56 13.15 7.68
N ALA A 392 11.53 13.57 6.87
CA ALA A 392 11.80 14.98 6.61
C ALA A 392 10.68 15.70 5.85
N ALA A 393 9.84 14.96 5.12
CA ALA A 393 8.68 15.51 4.41
C ALA A 393 7.56 15.96 5.36
N ILE A 394 7.52 15.46 6.61
CA ILE A 394 6.58 15.92 7.63
C ILE A 394 7.05 17.24 8.23
N PRO A 395 6.29 18.33 8.06
CA PRO A 395 6.66 19.58 8.69
C PRO A 395 6.63 19.47 10.22
N GLU A 396 7.67 19.99 10.89
CA GLU A 396 7.71 20.02 12.35
C GLU A 396 6.50 20.80 12.92
N PRO A 397 5.75 20.24 13.88
CA PRO A 397 4.63 20.94 14.53
C PRO A 397 5.05 22.30 15.12
N MET A 398 6.29 22.40 15.61
CA MET A 398 6.85 23.65 16.13
C MET A 398 7.07 24.72 15.06
N LEU A 399 7.42 24.34 13.82
CA LEU A 399 7.58 25.30 12.71
C LEU A 399 6.23 25.90 12.31
N TRP A 400 5.16 25.10 12.30
CA TRP A 400 3.80 25.63 12.08
C TRP A 400 3.31 26.46 13.25
N ALA A 401 3.52 26.04 14.50
CA ALA A 401 3.14 26.83 15.66
C ALA A 401 3.86 28.19 15.66
N GLN A 402 5.16 28.22 15.33
CA GLN A 402 5.95 29.45 15.22
C GLN A 402 5.56 30.29 14.00
N MET A 403 5.22 29.68 12.87
CA MET A 403 4.74 30.39 11.68
C MET A 403 3.35 31.00 11.92
N ILE A 404 2.43 30.26 12.53
CA ILE A 404 1.09 30.72 12.93
C ILE A 404 1.19 31.81 13.99
N LEU A 405 2.06 31.64 15.01
CA LEU A 405 2.35 32.68 16.01
C LEU A 405 2.98 33.92 15.37
N GLY A 406 3.93 33.74 14.44
CA GLY A 406 4.60 34.82 13.70
C GLY A 406 3.62 35.64 12.87
N PHE A 407 2.74 34.98 12.11
CA PHE A 407 1.67 35.64 11.36
C PHE A 407 0.61 36.27 12.27
N GLY A 408 0.27 35.63 13.40
CA GLY A 408 -0.64 36.17 14.40
C GLY A 408 -0.11 37.45 15.07
N LEU A 409 1.18 37.49 15.39
CA LEU A 409 1.85 38.66 15.97
C LEU A 409 2.00 39.80 14.96
N LEU A 410 2.38 39.51 13.71
CA LEU A 410 2.45 40.50 12.63
C LEU A 410 1.07 41.07 12.27
N GLY A 411 0.05 40.21 12.17
CA GLY A 411 -1.34 40.62 11.95
C GLY A 411 -1.91 41.45 13.10
N GLY A 412 -1.59 41.07 14.34
CA GLY A 412 -1.95 41.83 15.55
C GLY A 412 -1.30 43.22 15.61
N ALA A 413 -0.01 43.31 15.24
CA ALA A 413 0.73 44.57 15.19
C ALA A 413 0.21 45.52 14.11
N LEU A 414 -0.10 45.02 12.90
CA LEU A 414 -0.67 45.80 11.80
C LEU A 414 -2.10 46.28 12.13
N ARG A 415 -2.90 45.48 12.83
CA ARG A 415 -4.25 45.85 13.30
C ARG A 415 -4.19 46.93 14.38
N ARG A 416 -3.24 46.86 15.32
CA ARG A 416 -2.99 47.90 16.34
C ARG A 416 -2.51 49.22 15.71
N ALA A 417 -1.66 49.15 14.70
CA ALA A 417 -1.17 50.32 13.98
C ALA A 417 -2.27 51.04 13.18
N ARG A 418 -3.23 50.31 12.61
CA ARG A 418 -4.41 50.90 11.94
C ARG A 418 -5.41 51.52 12.92
N ALA A 419 -5.65 50.91 14.08
CA ALA A 419 -6.59 51.43 15.08
C ALA A 419 -6.13 52.75 15.72
N ARG A 420 -4.82 53.01 15.82
CA ARG A 420 -4.28 54.28 16.35
C ARG A 420 -4.41 55.48 15.41
N LYS A 421 -4.76 55.29 14.13
CA LYS A 421 -4.87 56.39 13.14
C LYS A 421 -6.28 56.99 13.00
N LEU A 422 -7.28 56.48 13.73
CA LEU A 422 -8.66 56.99 13.73
C LEU A 422 -9.02 57.57 15.10
N SER A 423 -8.44 58.72 15.42
CA SER A 423 -8.94 59.62 16.47
C SER A 423 -8.91 61.02 15.88
N VAL A 424 -10.03 61.43 15.27
CA VAL A 424 -10.29 62.83 14.89
C VAL A 424 -11.34 63.33 15.86
N THR A 425 -10.90 64.17 16.80
CA THR A 425 -11.76 64.90 17.72
C THR A 425 -12.39 66.06 16.97
N PHE A 426 -13.73 66.11 16.88
CA PHE A 426 -14.45 67.31 16.45
C PHE A 426 -14.68 68.21 17.67
N GLY A 427 -14.22 69.46 17.57
CA GLY A 427 -14.54 70.55 18.49
C GLY A 427 -15.67 71.42 17.99
#